data_AF-A0A3R6M1G8-F1
#
_entry.id   AF-A0A3R6M1G8-F1
#
_cell.length_a   1.000
_cell.length_b   1.000
_cell.length_c   1.000
_cell.angle_alpha   90.00
_cell.angle_beta   90.00
_cell.angle_gamma   90.00
#
_symmetry.space_group_name_H-M   'P 1'
#
loop_
_entity.id
_entity.type
_entity.pdbx_description
1 polymer ?
#
loop_
_entity_poly.entity_id
_entity_poly.type
_entity_poly.pdbx_seq_one_letter_code
_entity_poly.pdbx_strand_id
1 'polypeptide(L)'
;MRTYMIYLLLTGKRLLRQLPYFLAGLAVMVLLVGMAAFSASKVLYGETSLKKIEVGVVLPEDDALSEKITKMIASLDSVESLCDFSYLEHDEAFQKMKSGELQAVFEVPSGMARGILDGTNQPATIWFPDESGLEGAVFRELAESGSSMLGTSQAAIYAANECLNIQGVPEQISVSEQDLNRIFLKYAMNREALFRKKTVSAAGNVSTAVFYGISGIVFLMILTGIPAAPFLAPQTEALEQGLRRIGIRRWYPLFCKCLCMTLF
;
A
#
# COMPACT_ATOMS: atom_id res chain seq x y z
N MET A 1 -27.70 53.12 -20.66
CA MET A 1 -28.21 51.74 -20.42
C MET A 1 -28.07 50.82 -21.64
N ARG A 2 -28.47 51.23 -22.86
CA ARG A 2 -28.35 50.38 -24.08
C ARG A 2 -26.94 49.88 -24.38
N THR A 3 -25.91 50.71 -24.24
CA THR A 3 -24.50 50.36 -24.50
C THR A 3 -23.96 49.27 -23.58
N TYR A 4 -24.29 49.32 -22.29
CA TYR A 4 -23.93 48.30 -21.30
C TYR A 4 -24.57 46.94 -21.64
N MET A 5 -25.86 46.93 -21.99
CA MET A 5 -26.58 45.71 -22.36
C MET A 5 -26.06 45.10 -23.68
N ILE A 6 -25.73 45.93 -24.67
CA ILE A 6 -25.13 45.47 -25.92
C ILE A 6 -23.75 44.85 -25.65
N TYR A 7 -22.94 45.45 -24.78
CA TYR A 7 -21.63 44.89 -24.42
C TYR A 7 -21.75 43.53 -23.71
N LEU A 8 -22.75 43.36 -22.83
CA LEU A 8 -23.04 42.09 -22.17
C LEU A 8 -23.46 41.00 -23.18
N LEU A 9 -24.34 41.33 -24.13
CA LEU A 9 -24.74 40.42 -25.21
C LEU A 9 -23.58 40.03 -26.14
N LEU A 10 -22.69 40.99 -26.46
CA LEU A 10 -21.49 40.73 -27.25
C LEU A 10 -20.50 39.83 -26.51
N THR A 11 -20.37 40.02 -25.19
CA THR A 11 -19.52 39.17 -24.33
C THR A 11 -20.08 37.74 -24.26
N GLY A 12 -21.40 37.58 -24.10
CA GLY A 12 -22.07 36.28 -24.14
C GLY A 12 -21.93 35.59 -25.51
N LYS A 13 -22.09 36.33 -26.62
CA LYS A 13 -21.88 35.78 -27.97
C LYS A 13 -20.44 35.34 -28.21
N ARG A 14 -19.46 36.06 -27.65
CA ARG A 14 -18.05 35.69 -27.70
C ARG A 14 -17.78 34.39 -26.94
N LEU A 15 -18.41 34.22 -25.76
CA LEU A 15 -18.33 33.00 -24.98
C LEU A 15 -18.92 31.81 -25.75
N LEU A 16 -20.13 31.95 -26.31
CA LEU A 16 -20.74 30.88 -27.13
C LEU A 16 -19.88 30.48 -28.33
N ARG A 17 -19.20 31.44 -28.96
CA ARG A 17 -18.30 31.13 -30.10
C ARG A 17 -17.01 30.44 -29.67
N GLN A 18 -16.55 30.67 -28.43
CA GLN A 18 -15.38 30.01 -27.85
C GLN A 18 -15.71 28.71 -27.12
N LEU A 19 -16.99 28.41 -26.91
CA LEU A 19 -17.48 27.18 -26.30
C LEU A 19 -16.90 25.90 -26.90
N PRO A 20 -16.84 25.69 -28.23
CA PRO A 20 -16.26 24.46 -28.79
C PRO A 20 -14.77 24.32 -28.47
N TYR A 21 -14.03 25.43 -28.38
CA TYR A 21 -12.62 25.41 -27.98
C TYR A 21 -12.46 25.09 -26.48
N PHE A 22 -13.36 25.59 -25.64
CA PHE A 22 -13.39 25.28 -24.22
C PHE A 22 -13.67 23.79 -23.98
N LEU A 23 -14.67 23.23 -24.67
CA LEU A 23 -14.99 21.80 -24.61
C LEU A 23 -13.86 20.92 -25.16
N ALA A 24 -13.23 21.33 -26.25
CA ALA A 24 -12.07 20.61 -26.80
C ALA A 24 -10.88 20.63 -25.81
N GLY A 25 -10.61 21.77 -25.18
CA GLY A 25 -9.56 21.89 -24.15
C GLY A 25 -9.85 21.02 -22.92
N LEU A 26 -11.10 20.97 -22.47
CA LEU A 26 -11.53 20.09 -21.38
C LEU A 26 -11.37 18.61 -21.76
N ALA A 27 -11.76 18.23 -22.97
CA ALA A 27 -11.61 16.86 -23.46
C ALA A 27 -10.13 16.43 -23.50
N VAL A 28 -9.23 17.30 -23.99
CA VAL A 28 -7.77 17.04 -23.98
C VAL A 28 -7.24 16.89 -22.55
N MET A 29 -7.71 17.72 -21.62
CA MET A 29 -7.30 17.64 -20.21
C MET A 29 -7.78 16.35 -19.54
N VAL A 30 -9.04 15.95 -19.75
CA VAL A 30 -9.55 14.66 -19.25
C VAL A 30 -8.75 13.50 -19.83
N LEU A 31 -8.37 13.57 -21.11
CA LEU A 31 -7.55 12.54 -21.77
C LEU A 31 -6.14 12.49 -21.16
N LEU A 32 -5.47 13.63 -20.94
CA LEU A 32 -4.16 13.69 -20.29
C LEU A 32 -4.19 13.15 -18.86
N VAL A 33 -5.18 13.56 -18.06
CA VAL A 33 -5.36 13.05 -16.70
C VAL A 33 -5.69 11.57 -16.72
N GLY A 34 -6.51 11.11 -17.67
CA GLY A 34 -6.81 9.70 -17.87
C GLY A 34 -5.57 8.88 -18.22
N MET A 35 -4.69 9.39 -19.09
CA MET A 35 -3.43 8.73 -19.43
C MET A 35 -2.44 8.74 -18.25
N ALA A 36 -2.35 9.84 -17.50
CA ALA A 36 -1.53 9.92 -16.30
C ALA A 36 -2.04 8.94 -15.22
N ALA A 37 -3.36 8.86 -15.02
CA ALA A 37 -3.97 7.92 -14.10
C ALA A 37 -3.79 6.48 -14.56
N PHE A 38 -3.91 6.19 -15.85
CA PHE A 38 -3.73 4.86 -16.42
C PHE A 38 -2.26 4.40 -16.35
N SER A 39 -1.32 5.29 -16.65
CA SER A 39 0.11 5.01 -16.50
C SER A 39 0.49 4.82 -15.04
N ALA A 40 0.01 5.69 -14.15
CA ALA A 40 0.16 5.52 -12.71
C ALA A 40 -0.47 4.21 -12.23
N SER A 41 -1.65 3.83 -12.71
CA SER A 41 -2.26 2.55 -12.34
C SER A 41 -1.48 1.36 -12.87
N LYS A 42 -0.88 1.45 -14.07
CA LYS A 42 -0.03 0.39 -14.59
C LYS A 42 1.29 0.28 -13.82
N VAL A 43 1.84 1.39 -13.33
CA VAL A 43 3.07 1.37 -12.52
C VAL A 43 2.79 0.95 -11.07
N LEU A 44 1.70 1.44 -10.46
CA LEU A 44 1.35 1.12 -9.07
C LEU A 44 0.65 -0.23 -8.93
N TYR A 45 -0.17 -0.64 -9.91
CA TYR A 45 -0.98 -1.86 -9.86
C TYR A 45 -0.62 -2.91 -10.91
N GLY A 46 0.28 -2.60 -11.85
CA GLY A 46 0.71 -3.57 -12.88
C GLY A 46 1.49 -4.76 -12.34
N GLU A 47 1.88 -4.72 -11.06
CA GLU A 47 2.54 -5.84 -10.38
C GLU A 47 1.90 -6.17 -9.03
N THR A 48 0.71 -5.66 -8.71
CA THR A 48 -0.01 -6.03 -7.47
C THR A 48 -1.19 -6.97 -7.76
N SER A 49 -0.92 -8.14 -8.31
CA SER A 49 -1.22 -9.29 -7.46
C SER A 49 -0.19 -9.16 -6.35
N LEU A 50 -0.56 -9.07 -5.08
CA LEU A 50 0.41 -9.30 -4.00
C LEU A 50 1.13 -10.60 -4.39
N LYS A 51 2.32 -10.50 -4.99
CA LYS A 51 3.06 -11.65 -5.45
C LYS A 51 3.33 -12.36 -4.15
N LYS A 52 2.82 -13.57 -4.02
CA LYS A 52 3.06 -14.36 -2.82
C LYS A 52 4.57 -14.33 -2.58
N ILE A 53 4.96 -14.09 -1.34
CA ILE A 53 6.36 -13.92 -0.99
C ILE A 53 7.05 -15.25 -1.34
N GLU A 54 7.91 -15.24 -2.36
CA GLU A 54 8.71 -16.38 -2.78
C GLU A 54 9.83 -16.58 -1.75
N VAL A 55 9.68 -17.63 -0.96
CA VAL A 55 10.62 -18.02 0.09
C VAL A 55 11.31 -19.32 -0.30
N GLY A 56 12.63 -19.30 -0.41
CA GLY A 56 13.43 -20.51 -0.57
C GLY A 56 13.51 -21.25 0.76
N VAL A 57 13.29 -22.56 0.77
CA VAL A 57 13.49 -23.41 1.94
C VAL A 57 14.64 -24.36 1.66
N VAL A 58 15.70 -24.26 2.45
CA VAL A 58 16.83 -25.18 2.42
C VAL A 58 16.65 -26.18 3.56
N LEU A 59 16.45 -27.45 3.20
CA LEU A 59 16.31 -28.56 4.13
C LEU A 59 17.64 -29.32 4.24
N PRO A 60 17.99 -29.84 5.44
CA PRO A 60 19.14 -30.72 5.59
C PRO A 60 18.85 -32.09 4.97
N GLU A 61 19.82 -32.67 4.27
CA GLU A 61 19.69 -33.89 3.44
C GLU A 61 19.16 -35.15 4.19
N ASP A 62 19.14 -35.14 5.53
CA ASP A 62 18.90 -36.33 6.37
C ASP A 62 17.82 -36.16 7.45
N ASP A 63 16.90 -35.20 7.32
CA ASP A 63 15.86 -34.97 8.33
C ASP A 63 14.42 -35.02 7.79
N ALA A 64 13.93 -36.25 7.58
CA ALA A 64 12.55 -36.53 7.16
C ALA A 64 11.48 -35.93 8.09
N LEU A 65 11.81 -35.67 9.36
CA LEU A 65 10.90 -34.99 10.30
C LEU A 65 10.80 -33.50 10.00
N SER A 66 11.93 -32.85 9.72
CA SER A 66 11.99 -31.44 9.34
C SER A 66 11.30 -31.16 8.00
N GLU A 67 11.41 -32.08 7.03
CA GLU A 67 10.67 -32.00 5.76
C GLU A 67 9.15 -32.03 5.99
N LYS A 68 8.68 -32.94 6.86
CA LYS A 68 7.25 -33.12 7.14
C LYS A 68 6.66 -31.92 7.88
N ILE A 69 7.40 -31.36 8.84
CA ILE A 69 7.00 -30.14 9.57
C ILE A 69 6.90 -28.95 8.60
N THR A 70 7.87 -28.79 7.70
CA THR A 70 7.89 -27.67 6.77
C THR A 70 6.77 -27.75 5.75
N LYS A 71 6.47 -28.94 5.22
CA LYS A 71 5.31 -29.16 4.35
C LYS A 71 3.98 -28.89 5.06
N MET A 72 3.87 -29.25 6.33
CA MET A 72 2.68 -28.97 7.14
C MET A 72 2.50 -27.45 7.34
N ILE A 73 3.57 -26.71 7.64
CA ILE A 73 3.54 -25.25 7.77
C ILE A 73 3.16 -24.59 6.43
N ALA A 74 3.71 -25.07 5.32
CA ALA A 74 3.40 -24.58 3.98
C ALA A 74 1.93 -24.80 3.59
N SER A 75 1.30 -25.88 4.07
CA SER A 75 -0.11 -26.21 3.80
C SER A 75 -1.14 -25.49 4.67
N LEU A 76 -0.72 -24.60 5.58
CA LEU A 76 -1.65 -23.80 6.35
C LEU A 76 -2.25 -22.71 5.45
N ASP A 77 -3.58 -22.62 5.36
CA ASP A 77 -4.30 -21.63 4.52
C ASP A 77 -3.77 -20.19 4.66
N SER A 78 -3.39 -19.81 5.88
CA SER A 78 -2.86 -18.48 6.19
C SER A 78 -1.44 -18.24 5.63
N VAL A 79 -0.68 -19.30 5.40
CA VAL A 79 0.68 -19.24 4.86
C VAL A 79 0.67 -19.45 3.35
N GLU A 80 -0.13 -20.39 2.85
CA GLU A 80 -0.31 -20.62 1.39
C GLU A 80 -0.86 -19.38 0.67
N SER A 81 -1.68 -18.57 1.35
CA SER A 81 -2.21 -17.33 0.79
C SER A 81 -1.21 -16.17 0.75
N LEU A 82 -0.10 -16.25 1.50
CA LEU A 82 0.87 -15.16 1.66
C LEU A 82 2.26 -15.49 1.09
N CYS A 83 2.67 -16.75 1.10
CA CYS A 83 4.01 -17.19 0.73
C CYS A 83 3.94 -18.35 -0.27
N ASP A 84 4.82 -18.34 -1.26
CA ASP A 84 5.11 -19.51 -2.10
C ASP A 84 6.48 -20.07 -1.70
N PHE A 85 6.51 -21.30 -1.21
CA PHE A 85 7.74 -21.95 -0.79
C PHE A 85 8.36 -22.75 -1.93
N SER A 86 9.63 -22.48 -2.21
CA SER A 86 10.44 -23.28 -3.13
C SER A 86 11.49 -24.06 -2.34
N TYR A 87 11.43 -25.39 -2.40
CA TYR A 87 12.41 -26.26 -1.77
C TYR A 87 13.61 -26.36 -2.71
N LEU A 88 14.76 -25.87 -2.27
CA LEU A 88 15.94 -25.69 -3.11
C LEU A 88 17.19 -26.15 -2.37
N GLU A 89 18.17 -26.62 -3.12
CA GLU A 89 19.52 -26.88 -2.60
C GLU A 89 20.17 -25.58 -2.12
N HIS A 90 21.09 -25.69 -1.17
CA HIS A 90 21.73 -24.53 -0.54
C HIS A 90 22.29 -23.55 -1.58
N ASP A 91 23.11 -24.03 -2.53
CA ASP A 91 23.71 -23.16 -3.54
C ASP A 91 22.69 -22.54 -4.50
N GLU A 92 21.62 -23.26 -4.83
CA GLU A 92 20.56 -22.79 -5.74
C GLU A 92 19.69 -21.72 -5.06
N ALA A 93 19.35 -21.90 -3.78
CA ALA A 93 18.57 -20.95 -3.00
C ALA A 93 19.27 -19.59 -2.87
N PHE A 94 20.57 -19.59 -2.57
CA PHE A 94 21.33 -18.35 -2.44
C PHE A 94 21.61 -17.67 -3.78
N GLN A 95 21.71 -18.42 -4.88
CA GLN A 95 21.78 -17.82 -6.22
C GLN A 95 20.46 -17.14 -6.61
N LYS A 96 19.32 -17.80 -6.39
CA LYS A 96 18.00 -17.22 -6.68
C LYS A 96 17.64 -16.05 -5.76
N MET A 97 18.14 -16.05 -4.53
CA MET A 97 18.05 -14.89 -3.64
C MET A 97 18.87 -13.71 -4.17
N LYS A 98 20.07 -13.95 -4.71
CA LYS A 98 20.92 -12.90 -5.31
C LYS A 98 20.38 -12.37 -6.64
N SER A 99 19.69 -13.20 -7.43
CA SER A 99 19.04 -12.76 -8.68
C SER A 99 17.75 -11.96 -8.44
N GLY A 100 17.25 -11.92 -7.20
CA GLY A 100 16.01 -11.24 -6.81
C GLY A 100 14.75 -12.07 -7.08
N GLU A 101 14.87 -13.34 -7.43
CA GLU A 101 13.75 -14.27 -7.58
C GLU A 101 13.13 -14.64 -6.22
N LEU A 102 13.97 -14.82 -5.18
CA LEU A 102 13.53 -15.09 -3.81
C LEU A 102 13.70 -13.87 -2.92
N GLN A 103 12.68 -13.55 -2.10
CA GLN A 103 12.78 -12.43 -1.15
C GLN A 103 13.42 -12.84 0.18
N ALA A 104 13.47 -14.13 0.49
CA ALA A 104 14.19 -14.67 1.64
C ALA A 104 14.53 -16.16 1.44
N VAL A 105 15.55 -16.63 2.15
CA VAL A 105 15.89 -18.05 2.27
C VAL A 105 15.77 -18.48 3.71
N PHE A 106 14.90 -19.45 3.98
CA PHE A 106 14.72 -20.12 5.25
C PHE A 106 15.61 -21.35 5.31
N GLU A 107 16.68 -21.27 6.09
CA GLU A 107 17.62 -22.37 6.29
C GLU A 107 17.27 -23.12 7.58
N VAL A 108 16.86 -24.38 7.41
CA VAL A 108 16.52 -25.28 8.51
C VAL A 108 17.78 -26.01 8.97
N PRO A 109 18.26 -25.82 10.22
CA PRO A 109 19.43 -26.53 10.70
C PRO A 109 19.13 -28.03 10.88
N SER A 110 20.15 -28.86 10.70
CA SER A 110 20.04 -30.29 10.95
C SER A 110 19.68 -30.58 12.39
N GLY A 111 18.62 -31.36 12.60
CA GLY A 111 18.16 -31.72 13.93
C GLY A 111 17.24 -30.70 14.58
N MET A 112 16.78 -29.64 13.89
CA MET A 112 15.78 -28.69 14.43
C MET A 112 14.57 -29.40 15.04
N ALA A 113 14.03 -30.41 14.34
CA ALA A 113 12.89 -31.18 14.83
C ALA A 113 13.21 -31.96 16.11
N ARG A 114 14.43 -32.51 16.23
CA ARG A 114 14.90 -33.17 17.46
C ARG A 114 15.18 -32.16 18.57
N GLY A 115 15.74 -31.01 18.22
CA GLY A 115 16.05 -29.91 19.13
C GLY A 115 14.83 -29.34 19.83
N ILE A 116 13.69 -29.34 19.14
CA ILE A 116 12.39 -28.97 19.73
C ILE A 116 11.91 -30.05 20.72
N LEU A 117 12.18 -31.33 20.45
CA LEU A 117 11.75 -32.46 21.27
C LEU A 117 12.64 -32.70 22.50
N ASP A 118 13.95 -32.43 22.40
CA ASP A 118 14.94 -32.65 23.46
C ASP A 118 15.33 -31.37 24.21
N GLY A 119 14.81 -30.21 23.77
CA GLY A 119 15.03 -28.91 24.42
C GLY A 119 16.34 -28.23 24.05
N THR A 120 17.19 -28.80 23.19
CA THR A 120 18.44 -28.14 22.71
C THR A 120 18.15 -26.95 21.78
N ASN A 121 16.99 -26.97 21.14
CA ASN A 121 16.35 -25.85 20.44
C ASN A 121 17.26 -25.07 19.47
N GLN A 122 17.77 -25.77 18.46
CA GLN A 122 18.62 -25.17 17.42
C GLN A 122 17.89 -24.05 16.64
N PRO A 123 18.48 -22.86 16.52
CA PRO A 123 17.83 -21.72 15.88
C PRO A 123 17.80 -21.87 14.35
N ALA A 124 16.63 -21.65 13.76
CA ALA A 124 16.49 -21.52 12.30
C ALA A 124 17.05 -20.17 11.83
N THR A 125 17.69 -20.15 10.65
CA THR A 125 18.30 -18.94 10.09
C THR A 125 17.50 -18.45 8.90
N ILE A 126 17.19 -17.15 8.88
CA ILE A 126 16.49 -16.51 7.76
C ILE A 126 17.47 -15.53 7.10
N TRP A 127 17.81 -15.82 5.86
CA TRP A 127 18.68 -14.99 5.04
C TRP A 127 17.84 -14.05 4.18
N PHE A 128 18.27 -12.79 4.13
CA PHE A 128 17.64 -11.76 3.31
C PHE A 128 18.68 -11.22 2.32
N PRO A 129 18.27 -10.82 1.11
CA PRO A 129 19.17 -10.12 0.19
C PRO A 129 19.61 -8.76 0.77
N ASP A 130 20.82 -8.32 0.42
CA ASP A 130 21.41 -7.06 0.89
C ASP A 130 20.58 -5.84 0.45
N GLU A 131 20.02 -5.88 -0.76
CA GLU A 131 19.08 -4.88 -1.28
C GLU A 131 17.64 -5.43 -1.29
N SER A 132 17.05 -5.54 -0.10
CA SER A 132 15.64 -5.89 0.01
C SER A 132 14.77 -4.65 -0.27
N GLY A 133 13.93 -4.72 -1.31
CA GLY A 133 12.87 -3.73 -1.55
C GLY A 133 11.88 -3.64 -0.37
N LEU A 134 10.87 -2.77 -0.47
CA LEU A 134 9.87 -2.56 0.60
C LEU A 134 9.25 -3.87 1.11
N GLU A 135 8.98 -4.81 0.21
CA GLU A 135 8.41 -6.13 0.54
C GLU A 135 9.33 -6.95 1.43
N GLY A 136 10.63 -7.02 1.12
CA GLY A 136 11.60 -7.75 1.93
C GLY A 136 11.86 -7.07 3.30
N ALA A 137 11.75 -5.73 3.38
CA ALA A 137 11.80 -5.01 4.65
C ALA A 137 10.60 -5.32 5.54
N VAL A 138 9.38 -5.36 4.96
CA VAL A 138 8.17 -5.76 5.68
C VAL A 138 8.25 -7.21 6.14
N PHE A 139 8.73 -8.11 5.28
CA PHE A 139 8.91 -9.52 5.64
C PHE A 139 9.96 -9.70 6.75
N ARG A 140 11.07 -8.96 6.71
CA ARG A 140 12.08 -8.96 7.78
C ARG A 140 11.49 -8.56 9.13
N GLU A 141 10.72 -7.48 9.16
CA GLU A 141 10.04 -7.01 10.39
C GLU A 141 9.05 -8.07 10.93
N LEU A 142 8.27 -8.70 10.04
CA LEU A 142 7.35 -9.78 10.42
C LEU A 142 8.09 -11.00 10.98
N ALA A 143 9.19 -11.41 10.35
CA ALA A 143 10.02 -12.53 10.77
C ALA A 143 10.71 -12.26 12.11
N GLU A 144 11.26 -11.06 12.31
CA GLU A 144 11.89 -10.63 13.55
C GLU A 144 10.87 -10.55 14.70
N SER A 145 9.68 -10.01 14.43
CA SER A 145 8.57 -9.99 15.39
C SER A 145 8.14 -11.42 15.78
N GLY A 146 8.05 -12.33 14.80
CA GLY A 146 7.75 -13.74 15.04
C GLY A 146 8.81 -14.43 15.91
N SER A 147 10.10 -14.23 15.59
CA SER A 147 11.23 -14.73 16.36
C SER A 147 11.20 -14.23 17.81
N SER A 148 10.95 -12.93 18.02
CA SER A 148 10.83 -12.32 19.34
C SER A 148 9.68 -12.91 20.18
N MET A 149 8.52 -13.15 19.57
CA MET A 149 7.38 -13.80 20.24
C MET A 149 7.71 -15.23 20.68
N LEU A 150 8.37 -16.00 19.82
CA LEU A 150 8.81 -17.36 20.15
C LEU A 150 9.86 -17.33 21.27
N GLY A 151 10.85 -16.45 21.18
CA GLY A 151 11.87 -16.27 22.22
C GLY A 151 11.27 -15.91 23.58
N THR A 152 10.27 -15.03 23.60
CA THR A 152 9.54 -14.67 24.83
C THR A 152 8.78 -15.86 25.42
N SER A 153 8.12 -16.64 24.56
CA SER A 153 7.37 -17.84 24.97
C SER A 153 8.30 -18.89 25.57
N GLN A 154 9.47 -19.11 24.95
CA GLN A 154 10.49 -20.03 25.44
C GLN A 154 11.12 -19.56 26.77
N ALA A 155 11.42 -18.28 26.90
CA ALA A 155 11.90 -17.72 28.17
C ALA A 155 10.89 -17.92 29.31
N ALA A 156 9.60 -17.79 29.03
CA ALA A 156 8.55 -18.05 30.01
C ALA A 156 8.45 -19.54 30.39
N ILE A 157 8.63 -20.45 29.44
CA ILE A 157 8.69 -21.91 29.69
C ILE A 157 9.89 -22.25 30.58
N TYR A 158 11.08 -21.75 30.25
CA TYR A 158 12.28 -21.98 31.06
C TYR A 158 12.14 -21.40 32.48
N ALA A 159 11.52 -20.23 32.63
CA ALA A 159 11.24 -19.65 33.94
C ALA A 159 10.26 -20.52 34.76
N ALA A 160 9.25 -21.12 34.11
CA ALA A 160 8.34 -22.04 34.77
C ALA A 160 9.04 -23.34 35.19
N ASN A 161 9.91 -23.89 34.34
CA ASN A 161 10.71 -25.06 34.66
C ASN A 161 11.61 -24.82 35.88
N GLU A 162 12.28 -23.67 35.92
CA GLU A 162 13.12 -23.29 37.07
C GLU A 162 12.29 -23.14 38.35
N CYS A 163 11.09 -22.57 38.27
CA CYS A 163 10.18 -22.47 39.40
C CYS A 163 9.76 -23.84 39.94
N LEU A 164 9.45 -24.79 39.06
CA LEU A 164 9.10 -26.17 39.43
C LEU A 164 10.28 -26.93 40.04
N ASN A 165 11.50 -26.69 39.53
CA ASN A 165 12.73 -27.22 40.13
C ASN A 165 12.94 -26.69 41.55
N ILE A 166 12.80 -25.38 41.76
CA ILE A 166 12.93 -24.74 43.09
C ILE A 166 11.86 -25.26 44.06
N GLN A 167 10.65 -25.52 43.58
CA GLN A 167 9.55 -26.06 44.39
C GLN A 167 9.67 -27.57 44.66
N GLY A 168 10.68 -28.25 44.09
CA GLY A 168 10.92 -29.67 44.31
C GLY A 168 9.92 -30.60 43.60
N VAL A 169 9.28 -30.12 42.52
CA VAL A 169 8.30 -30.90 41.73
C VAL A 169 8.73 -31.03 40.25
N PRO A 170 9.94 -31.55 39.96
CA PRO A 170 10.46 -31.64 38.60
C PRO A 170 9.62 -32.57 37.70
N GLU A 171 8.87 -33.51 38.27
CA GLU A 171 7.98 -34.41 37.52
C GLU A 171 6.86 -33.66 36.78
N GLN A 172 6.52 -32.44 37.18
CA GLN A 172 5.49 -31.63 36.52
C GLN A 172 6.00 -30.79 35.35
N ILE A 173 7.32 -30.76 35.10
CA ILE A 173 7.93 -29.94 34.04
C ILE A 173 7.31 -30.25 32.69
N SER A 174 7.26 -31.53 32.31
CA SER A 174 6.74 -31.93 30.99
C SER A 174 5.27 -31.55 30.79
N VAL A 175 4.45 -31.63 31.85
CA VAL A 175 3.04 -31.22 31.81
C VAL A 175 2.93 -29.70 31.67
N SER A 176 3.71 -28.96 32.46
CA SER A 176 3.75 -27.50 32.41
C SER A 176 4.24 -26.97 31.06
N GLU A 177 5.27 -27.56 30.47
CA GLU A 177 5.76 -27.24 29.13
C GLU A 177 4.68 -27.45 28.07
N GLN A 178 3.97 -28.58 28.14
CA GLN A 178 2.89 -28.88 27.19
C GLN A 178 1.72 -27.88 27.32
N ASP A 179 1.33 -27.53 28.54
CA ASP A 179 0.27 -26.56 28.80
C ASP A 179 0.67 -25.14 28.37
N LEU A 180 1.87 -24.69 28.72
CA LEU A 180 2.39 -23.39 28.33
C LEU A 180 2.57 -23.29 26.81
N ASN A 181 3.12 -24.32 26.15
CA ASN A 181 3.20 -24.37 24.70
C ASN A 181 1.82 -24.26 24.06
N ARG A 182 0.82 -24.97 24.59
CA ARG A 182 -0.55 -24.90 24.07
C ARG A 182 -1.16 -23.50 24.24
N ILE A 183 -0.90 -22.84 25.37
CA ILE A 183 -1.33 -21.47 25.63
C ILE A 183 -0.65 -20.50 24.64
N PHE A 184 0.67 -20.55 24.51
CA PHE A 184 1.42 -19.67 23.61
C PHE A 184 1.08 -19.90 22.14
N LEU A 185 0.92 -21.16 21.71
CA LEU A 185 0.42 -21.50 20.37
C LEU A 185 -0.98 -20.93 20.13
N LYS A 186 -1.88 -21.03 21.11
CA LYS A 186 -3.22 -20.43 21.00
C LYS A 186 -3.15 -18.92 20.87
N TYR A 187 -2.24 -18.24 21.58
CA TYR A 187 -2.04 -16.80 21.44
C TYR A 187 -1.45 -16.41 20.09
N ALA A 188 -0.48 -17.17 19.58
CA ALA A 188 0.14 -16.95 18.28
C ALA A 188 -0.84 -17.20 17.11
N MET A 189 -1.61 -18.29 17.17
CA MET A 189 -2.56 -18.67 16.12
C MET A 189 -3.86 -17.86 16.15
N ASN A 190 -4.40 -17.56 17.33
CA ASN A 190 -5.64 -16.81 17.48
C ASN A 190 -5.43 -15.30 17.52
N ARG A 191 -4.33 -14.84 16.91
CA ARG A 191 -3.95 -13.42 16.84
C ARG A 191 -5.13 -12.60 16.33
N GLU A 192 -5.81 -13.04 15.27
CA GLU A 192 -6.96 -12.31 14.72
C GLU A 192 -8.12 -12.05 15.71
N ALA A 193 -8.31 -12.89 16.74
CA ALA A 193 -9.36 -12.70 17.74
C ALA A 193 -9.01 -11.64 18.81
N LEU A 194 -7.72 -11.36 19.02
CA LEU A 194 -7.23 -10.34 19.96
C LEU A 194 -7.05 -8.97 19.29
N PHE A 195 -6.78 -8.96 17.99
CA PHE A 195 -6.66 -7.72 17.23
C PHE A 195 -8.03 -7.27 16.69
N ARG A 196 -8.57 -6.18 17.24
CA ARG A 196 -9.65 -5.45 16.56
C ARG A 196 -9.10 -4.89 15.25
N LYS A 197 -9.49 -5.48 14.12
CA LYS A 197 -9.29 -4.90 12.78
C LYS A 197 -10.04 -3.55 12.75
N LYS A 198 -9.31 -2.46 12.98
CA LYS A 198 -9.81 -1.10 12.76
C LYS A 198 -9.28 -0.65 11.41
N THR A 199 -10.16 -0.59 10.43
CA THR A 199 -9.85 0.02 9.13
C THR A 199 -9.54 1.50 9.37
N VAL A 200 -8.25 1.82 9.42
CA VAL A 200 -7.77 3.21 9.41
C VAL A 200 -7.87 3.69 7.97
N SER A 201 -9.02 4.28 7.64
CA SER A 201 -9.15 5.04 6.41
C SER A 201 -8.30 6.30 6.53
N ALA A 202 -7.28 6.44 5.69
CA ALA A 202 -6.54 7.70 5.56
C ALA A 202 -7.46 8.88 5.17
N ALA A 203 -8.66 8.57 4.62
CA ALA A 203 -9.70 9.54 4.24
C ALA A 203 -10.75 9.80 5.35
N GLY A 204 -10.62 9.23 6.55
CA GLY A 204 -11.55 9.44 7.65
C GLY A 204 -12.92 8.75 7.44
N ASN A 205 -14.02 9.50 7.52
CA ASN A 205 -15.41 8.99 7.49
C ASN A 205 -15.96 8.68 6.08
N VAL A 206 -15.15 8.81 5.03
CA VAL A 206 -15.59 8.66 3.64
C VAL A 206 -14.88 7.47 3.01
N SER A 207 -15.58 6.72 2.15
CA SER A 207 -14.95 5.62 1.42
C SER A 207 -13.85 6.14 0.50
N THR A 208 -12.80 5.35 0.32
CA THR A 208 -11.64 5.67 -0.53
C THR A 208 -12.05 6.09 -1.95
N ALA A 209 -13.06 5.42 -2.52
CA ALA A 209 -13.59 5.75 -3.83
C ALA A 209 -14.22 7.15 -3.90
N VAL A 210 -14.96 7.54 -2.86
CA VAL A 210 -15.60 8.86 -2.79
C VAL A 210 -14.56 9.96 -2.55
N PHE A 211 -13.56 9.72 -1.69
CA PHE A 211 -12.48 10.68 -1.45
C PHE A 211 -11.69 11.02 -2.72
N TYR A 212 -11.25 9.99 -3.45
CA TYR A 212 -10.55 10.20 -4.72
C TYR A 212 -11.48 10.71 -5.83
N GLY A 213 -12.77 10.33 -5.81
CA GLY A 213 -13.78 10.89 -6.71
C GLY A 213 -13.94 12.41 -6.54
N ILE A 214 -14.11 12.87 -5.29
CA ILE A 214 -14.21 14.32 -4.98
C ILE A 214 -12.91 15.03 -5.34
N SER A 215 -11.76 14.46 -4.97
CA SER A 215 -10.45 15.04 -5.29
C SER A 215 -10.24 15.18 -6.79
N GLY A 216 -10.67 14.20 -7.57
CA GLY A 216 -10.64 14.24 -9.03
C GLY A 216 -11.55 15.33 -9.61
N ILE A 217 -12.76 15.50 -9.07
CA ILE A 217 -13.68 16.57 -9.49
C ILE A 217 -13.10 17.96 -9.18
N VAL A 218 -12.54 18.15 -7.99
CA VAL A 218 -11.88 19.41 -7.59
C VAL A 218 -10.67 19.69 -8.49
N PHE A 219 -9.87 18.66 -8.78
CA PHE A 219 -8.73 18.79 -9.69
C PHE A 219 -9.17 19.20 -11.10
N LEU A 220 -10.24 18.58 -11.63
CA LEU A 220 -10.83 18.99 -12.91
C LEU A 220 -11.35 20.43 -12.86
N MET A 221 -12.00 20.85 -11.77
CA MET A 221 -12.45 22.24 -11.59
C MET A 221 -11.31 23.26 -11.57
N ILE A 222 -10.14 22.91 -11.02
CA ILE A 222 -8.96 23.78 -11.08
C ILE A 222 -8.42 23.84 -12.51
N LEU A 223 -8.44 22.70 -13.20
CA LEU A 223 -7.86 22.55 -14.54
C LEU A 223 -8.67 23.25 -15.64
N THR A 224 -9.98 23.44 -15.45
CA THR A 224 -10.81 24.27 -16.35
C THR A 224 -10.36 25.73 -16.44
N GLY A 225 -9.55 26.19 -15.48
CA GLY A 225 -8.88 27.50 -15.52
C GLY A 225 -7.98 27.70 -16.74
N ILE A 226 -7.40 26.63 -17.29
CA ILE A 226 -6.50 26.68 -18.46
C ILE A 226 -7.27 27.00 -19.76
N PRO A 227 -8.31 26.23 -20.15
CA PRO A 227 -9.12 26.57 -21.34
C PRO A 227 -9.92 27.88 -21.14
N ALA A 228 -10.15 28.30 -19.90
CA ALA A 228 -10.74 29.59 -19.53
C ALA A 228 -9.81 30.81 -19.77
N ALA A 229 -8.49 30.62 -19.71
CA ALA A 229 -7.48 31.68 -19.82
C ALA A 229 -7.60 32.58 -21.07
N PRO A 230 -7.78 32.06 -22.30
CA PRO A 230 -7.90 32.91 -23.50
C PRO A 230 -9.16 33.80 -23.51
N PHE A 231 -10.22 33.45 -22.76
CA PHE A 231 -11.38 34.32 -22.58
C PHE A 231 -11.10 35.42 -21.53
N LEU A 232 -10.37 35.07 -20.46
CA LEU A 232 -9.98 36.01 -19.41
C LEU A 232 -8.86 36.97 -19.83
N ALA A 233 -8.08 36.61 -20.85
CA ALA A 233 -6.96 37.40 -21.36
C ALA A 233 -7.28 38.91 -21.49
N PRO A 234 -6.30 39.79 -21.15
CA PRO A 234 -6.49 41.23 -21.21
C PRO A 234 -6.90 41.65 -22.63
N GLN A 235 -7.83 42.61 -22.69
CA GLN A 235 -8.26 43.15 -23.98
C GLN A 235 -7.16 44.00 -24.59
N THR A 236 -7.14 44.11 -25.92
CA THR A 236 -6.21 45.00 -26.62
C THR A 236 -6.42 46.44 -26.16
N GLU A 237 -5.33 47.20 -26.00
CA GLU A 237 -5.39 48.59 -25.50
C GLU A 237 -6.30 49.47 -26.37
N ALA A 238 -6.35 49.22 -27.68
CA ALA A 238 -7.25 49.90 -28.61
C ALA A 238 -8.73 49.67 -28.28
N LEU A 239 -9.10 48.46 -27.85
CA LEU A 239 -10.47 48.14 -27.45
C LEU A 239 -10.80 48.77 -26.10
N GLU A 240 -9.87 48.76 -25.14
CA GLU A 240 -10.06 49.41 -23.84
C GLU A 240 -10.23 50.94 -23.99
N GLN A 241 -9.42 51.57 -24.84
CA GLN A 241 -9.55 53.00 -25.16
C GLN A 241 -10.86 53.32 -25.88
N GLY A 242 -11.31 52.44 -26.81
CA GLY A 242 -12.60 52.57 -27.47
C GLY A 242 -13.79 52.46 -26.51
N LEU A 243 -13.75 51.50 -25.58
CA LEU A 243 -14.78 51.31 -24.55
C LEU A 243 -14.86 52.50 -23.60
N ARG A 244 -13.70 53.09 -23.23
CA ARG A 244 -13.65 54.32 -22.41
C ARG A 244 -14.29 55.50 -23.12
N ARG A 245 -14.07 55.67 -24.43
CA ARG A 245 -14.72 56.73 -25.23
C ARG A 245 -16.25 56.57 -25.30
N ILE A 246 -16.75 55.33 -25.21
CA ILE A 246 -18.19 55.02 -25.21
C ILE A 246 -18.80 55.12 -23.78
N GLY A 247 -18.01 55.50 -22.77
CA GLY A 247 -18.45 55.69 -21.39
C GLY A 247 -18.46 54.41 -20.52
N ILE A 248 -17.86 53.32 -21.00
CA ILE A 248 -17.74 52.07 -20.24
C ILE A 248 -16.52 52.16 -19.33
N ARG A 249 -16.76 52.13 -18.00
CA ARG A 249 -15.71 52.12 -16.98
C ARG A 249 -14.98 50.78 -16.93
N ARG A 250 -13.71 50.81 -16.49
CA ARG A 250 -12.77 49.67 -16.47
C ARG A 250 -13.28 48.42 -15.73
N TRP A 251 -14.15 48.57 -14.74
CA TRP A 251 -14.70 47.46 -13.96
C TRP A 251 -15.81 46.67 -14.69
N TYR A 252 -16.55 47.32 -15.60
CA TYR A 252 -17.72 46.71 -16.22
C TYR A 252 -17.37 45.55 -17.18
N PRO A 253 -16.31 45.65 -18.02
CA PRO A 253 -15.80 44.52 -18.80
C PRO A 253 -15.40 43.30 -17.95
N LEU A 254 -14.80 43.52 -16.79
CA LEU A 254 -14.41 42.46 -15.85
C LEU A 254 -15.64 41.80 -15.23
N PHE A 255 -16.61 42.62 -14.79
CA PHE A 255 -17.88 42.14 -14.27
C PHE A 255 -18.63 41.26 -15.28
N CYS A 256 -18.73 41.70 -16.55
CA CYS A 256 -19.37 40.89 -17.59
C CYS A 256 -18.63 39.57 -17.86
N LYS A 257 -17.30 39.55 -17.83
CA LYS A 257 -16.52 38.31 -17.99
C LYS A 257 -16.77 37.33 -16.86
N CYS A 258 -16.74 37.80 -15.59
CA CYS A 258 -17.03 36.96 -14.43
C CYS A 258 -18.47 36.42 -14.47
N LEU A 259 -19.45 37.29 -14.74
CA LEU A 259 -20.87 36.91 -14.79
C LEU A 259 -21.15 35.88 -15.91
N CYS A 260 -20.54 36.06 -17.08
CA CYS A 260 -20.65 35.10 -18.18
C CYS A 260 -19.97 33.76 -17.87
N MET A 261 -18.91 33.74 -17.04
CA MET A 261 -18.25 32.49 -16.63
C MET A 261 -18.96 31.75 -15.50
N THR A 262 -19.62 32.45 -14.58
CA THR A 262 -20.37 31.80 -13.48
C THR A 262 -21.71 31.21 -13.94
N LEU A 263 -22.22 31.67 -15.08
CA LEU A 263 -23.46 31.18 -15.69
C LEU A 263 -23.23 29.98 -16.63
N PHE A 264 -21.99 29.53 -16.78
CA PHE A 264 -21.57 28.41 -17.62
C PHE A 264 -20.80 27.37 -16.79
#